data_AF-B3T212-F1
#
_entry.id   AF-B3T212-F1
#
_cell.length_a   1.000
_cell.length_b   1.000
_cell.length_c   1.000
_cell.angle_alpha   90.00
_cell.angle_beta   90.00
_cell.angle_gamma   90.00
#
_symmetry.space_group_name_H-M   'P 1'
#
loop_
_entity.id
_entity.type
_entity.pdbx_description
1 polymer ?
#
loop_
_entity_poly.entity_id
_entity_poly.type
_entity_poly.pdbx_seq_one_letter_code
_entity_poly.pdbx_strand_id
1 'polypeptide(L)'
;MNKKNKKKTRKRSRKIRKRKKHKLRKKVKHIQIKKKTKKSIKIKKKYRKSGKRKKLKRRKKVKRIKITKKTKSLRINKQLAQPQKLNFQKVLNFILQPFVKLYEDFKEKRKIKKLKQINFERKEKERQIKEEERLRKKMKEYEFQDEVRIARMRSHDLKRFIREEQAILRREQVDKRRRFLEDLKLEKKIELFRKRELEQIKRMERVALQEEREDYRPVLERLEKIKEKYRLIREQKIRERVKSLGLEVLDADTKEDLLQKQKAYEEHRQKIELVLESFYRSANSLVFQLNKRYIPKHKSILRVIDRRYEENLCFIRYDDHSDDDWLILIYLEDSNPAKETIIVEDKTNPEKHVTKSFQTRDIFAYSDYLVDQMTSHIDRERQKKAS
;
A
#
# COMPACT_ATOMS: atom_id res chain seq x y z
N MET A 1 -28.13 -64.39 36.23
CA MET A 1 -29.52 -63.91 36.44
C MET A 1 -29.59 -62.39 36.30
N ASN A 2 -30.71 -61.89 35.80
CA ASN A 2 -31.18 -60.49 35.78
C ASN A 2 -30.44 -59.50 34.84
N LYS A 3 -30.97 -59.27 33.64
CA LYS A 3 -32.16 -58.46 33.24
C LYS A 3 -31.76 -57.04 32.83
N LYS A 4 -31.94 -56.80 31.52
CA LYS A 4 -32.06 -55.50 30.86
C LYS A 4 -32.84 -54.51 31.73
N ASN A 5 -32.40 -53.25 31.75
CA ASN A 5 -33.36 -52.14 31.70
C ASN A 5 -32.80 -50.87 31.06
N LYS A 6 -33.37 -50.55 29.89
CA LYS A 6 -33.29 -49.26 29.20
C LYS A 6 -33.89 -48.17 30.09
N LYS A 7 -33.15 -47.11 30.39
CA LYS A 7 -33.75 -45.82 30.78
C LYS A 7 -33.53 -44.78 29.68
N LYS A 8 -34.63 -44.46 28.98
CA LYS A 8 -34.78 -43.31 28.09
C LYS A 8 -34.66 -42.02 28.92
N THR A 9 -33.69 -41.17 28.64
CA THR A 9 -33.67 -39.79 29.14
C THR A 9 -34.03 -38.81 28.02
N ARG A 10 -35.21 -38.19 28.17
CA ARG A 10 -35.76 -37.14 27.31
C ARG A 10 -34.80 -35.94 27.27
N LYS A 11 -34.32 -35.55 26.08
CA LYS A 11 -33.67 -34.25 25.87
C LYS A 11 -34.70 -33.12 26.01
N ARG A 12 -34.77 -32.48 27.18
CA ARG A 12 -35.47 -31.20 27.36
C ARG A 12 -34.68 -30.09 26.64
N SER A 13 -35.26 -29.49 25.62
CA SER A 13 -34.72 -28.32 24.92
C SER A 13 -34.83 -27.07 25.81
N ARG A 14 -33.74 -26.69 26.49
CA ARG A 14 -33.67 -25.39 27.17
C ARG A 14 -33.44 -24.28 26.13
N LYS A 15 -34.49 -23.52 25.82
CA LYS A 15 -34.41 -22.24 25.07
C LYS A 15 -33.48 -21.28 25.83
N ILE A 16 -32.35 -20.92 25.24
CA ILE A 16 -31.44 -19.89 25.76
C ILE A 16 -32.14 -18.53 25.60
N ARG A 17 -32.53 -17.90 26.72
CA ARG A 17 -32.99 -16.51 26.77
C ARG A 17 -31.84 -15.59 26.35
N LYS A 18 -32.02 -14.82 25.26
CA LYS A 18 -31.08 -13.75 24.85
C LYS A 18 -31.11 -12.65 25.92
N ARG A 19 -30.02 -12.48 26.68
CA ARG A 19 -29.81 -11.31 27.55
C ARG A 19 -29.70 -10.05 26.67
N LYS A 20 -30.56 -9.06 26.90
CA LYS A 20 -30.43 -7.70 26.33
C LYS A 20 -29.15 -7.07 26.88
N LYS A 21 -28.21 -6.69 26.01
CA LYS A 21 -27.05 -5.88 26.40
C LYS A 21 -27.51 -4.42 26.58
N HIS A 22 -27.45 -3.90 27.80
CA HIS A 22 -27.55 -2.47 28.05
C HIS A 22 -26.34 -1.76 27.42
N LYS A 23 -26.62 -0.79 26.53
CA LYS A 23 -25.59 0.10 25.96
C LYS A 23 -25.31 1.23 26.95
N LEU A 24 -24.19 1.18 27.67
CA LEU A 24 -23.63 2.35 28.33
C LEU A 24 -23.07 3.30 27.25
N ARG A 25 -23.75 4.43 27.04
CA ARG A 25 -23.30 5.53 26.18
C ARG A 25 -22.16 6.27 26.89
N LYS A 26 -20.90 6.06 26.46
CA LYS A 26 -19.83 7.03 26.74
C LYS A 26 -19.89 8.14 25.70
N LYS A 27 -20.22 9.36 26.11
CA LYS A 27 -20.05 10.58 25.31
C LYS A 27 -18.54 10.81 25.13
N VAL A 28 -18.02 10.60 23.93
CA VAL A 28 -16.67 11.03 23.55
C VAL A 28 -16.82 12.30 22.72
N LYS A 29 -16.20 13.39 23.17
CA LYS A 29 -16.15 14.68 22.45
C LYS A 29 -15.50 14.46 21.07
N HIS A 30 -16.20 14.84 20.01
CA HIS A 30 -15.69 14.77 18.63
C HIS A 30 -14.63 15.84 18.39
N ILE A 31 -13.36 15.44 18.30
CA ILE A 31 -12.32 16.25 17.65
C ILE A 31 -12.45 16.00 16.14
N GLN A 32 -12.85 17.02 15.39
CA GLN A 32 -12.98 16.93 13.93
C GLN A 32 -11.61 16.98 13.26
N ILE A 33 -10.97 15.82 13.08
CA ILE A 33 -9.82 15.70 12.18
C ILE A 33 -10.35 15.52 10.76
N LYS A 34 -10.29 16.57 9.94
CA LYS A 34 -10.58 16.50 8.49
C LYS A 34 -9.58 15.54 7.81
N LYS A 35 -9.96 14.26 7.69
CA LYS A 35 -9.22 13.29 6.87
C LYS A 35 -9.53 13.56 5.40
N LYS A 36 -8.55 14.08 4.65
CA LYS A 36 -8.59 14.12 3.19
C LYS A 36 -8.82 12.69 2.65
N THR A 37 -9.98 12.46 2.05
CA THR A 37 -10.38 11.17 1.49
C THR A 37 -9.63 10.93 0.18
N LYS A 38 -8.67 9.99 0.17
CA LYS A 38 -8.20 9.38 -1.08
C LYS A 38 -9.37 8.57 -1.65
N LYS A 39 -9.95 9.04 -2.77
CA LYS A 39 -11.00 8.33 -3.52
C LYS A 39 -10.46 6.97 -3.95
N SER A 40 -10.98 5.88 -3.38
CA SER A 40 -10.71 4.53 -3.86
C SER A 40 -11.53 4.26 -5.13
N ILE A 41 -10.84 4.05 -6.25
CA ILE A 41 -11.45 3.64 -7.51
C ILE A 41 -12.01 2.23 -7.32
N LYS A 42 -13.34 2.10 -7.28
CA LYS A 42 -14.03 0.81 -7.26
C LYS A 42 -13.95 0.17 -8.65
N ILE A 43 -12.95 -0.70 -8.87
CA ILE A 43 -12.91 -1.57 -10.05
C ILE A 43 -14.07 -2.58 -9.92
N LYS A 44 -15.13 -2.39 -10.70
CA LYS A 44 -16.23 -3.36 -10.82
C LYS A 44 -15.69 -4.65 -11.43
N LYS A 45 -15.63 -5.74 -10.65
CA LYS A 45 -15.34 -7.08 -11.18
C LYS A 45 -16.44 -7.47 -12.18
N LYS A 46 -16.10 -7.55 -13.48
CA LYS A 46 -16.97 -8.13 -14.51
C LYS A 46 -17.14 -9.63 -14.23
N TYR A 47 -18.35 -10.05 -13.92
CA TYR A 47 -18.73 -11.47 -13.87
C TYR A 47 -18.60 -12.06 -15.28
N ARG A 48 -17.62 -12.96 -15.50
CA ARG A 48 -17.55 -13.76 -16.72
C ARG A 48 -18.72 -14.75 -16.71
N LYS A 49 -19.71 -14.53 -17.59
CA LYS A 49 -20.80 -15.49 -17.85
C LYS A 49 -20.18 -16.81 -18.34
N SER A 50 -20.53 -17.92 -17.69
CA SER A 50 -20.14 -19.27 -18.09
C SER A 50 -20.76 -19.60 -19.46
N GLY A 51 -19.93 -19.84 -20.47
CA GLY A 51 -20.37 -20.29 -21.79
C GLY A 51 -21.03 -21.66 -21.71
N LYS A 52 -22.28 -21.76 -22.18
CA LYS A 52 -23.01 -23.03 -22.31
C LYS A 52 -22.27 -23.96 -23.28
N ARG A 53 -21.91 -25.17 -22.84
CA ARG A 53 -21.35 -26.25 -23.68
C ARG A 53 -22.32 -26.60 -24.82
N LYS A 54 -21.89 -26.42 -26.08
CA LYS A 54 -22.61 -26.94 -27.27
C LYS A 54 -22.58 -28.48 -27.24
N LYS A 55 -23.74 -29.14 -27.25
CA LYS A 55 -23.86 -30.60 -27.42
C LYS A 55 -23.56 -30.96 -28.88
N LEU A 56 -22.48 -31.72 -29.13
CA LEU A 56 -22.25 -32.34 -30.44
C LEU A 56 -23.33 -33.39 -30.73
N LYS A 57 -24.13 -33.19 -31.77
CA LYS A 57 -25.01 -34.24 -32.33
C LYS A 57 -24.15 -35.17 -33.22
N ARG A 58 -23.91 -36.41 -32.78
CA ARG A 58 -23.30 -37.46 -33.61
C ARG A 58 -24.28 -37.88 -34.71
N ARG A 59 -23.99 -37.59 -35.98
CA ARG A 59 -24.66 -38.20 -37.15
C ARG A 59 -24.12 -39.62 -37.34
N LYS A 60 -24.95 -40.65 -37.18
CA LYS A 60 -24.63 -42.02 -37.64
C LYS A 60 -24.89 -42.08 -39.15
N LYS A 61 -23.86 -42.22 -39.98
CA LYS A 61 -24.00 -42.67 -41.37
C LYS A 61 -23.93 -44.21 -41.37
N VAL A 62 -25.06 -44.86 -41.65
CA VAL A 62 -25.10 -46.31 -41.93
C VAL A 62 -25.04 -46.47 -43.45
N LYS A 63 -23.95 -47.05 -43.98
CA LYS A 63 -23.91 -47.51 -45.38
C LYS A 63 -24.60 -48.87 -45.44
N ARG A 64 -25.76 -48.95 -46.09
CA ARG A 64 -26.41 -50.23 -46.46
C ARG A 64 -25.72 -50.78 -47.70
N ILE A 65 -25.09 -51.94 -47.59
CA ILE A 65 -24.59 -52.71 -48.74
C ILE A 65 -25.73 -53.63 -49.20
N LYS A 66 -26.18 -53.48 -50.46
CA LYS A 66 -27.14 -54.40 -51.10
C LYS A 66 -26.36 -55.59 -51.70
N ILE A 67 -26.74 -56.81 -51.32
CA ILE A 67 -26.21 -58.05 -51.89
C ILE A 67 -27.16 -58.49 -53.02
N THR A 68 -26.71 -58.46 -54.26
CA THR A 68 -27.44 -59.02 -55.41
C THR A 68 -27.09 -60.50 -55.58
N LYS A 69 -28.07 -61.39 -55.43
CA LYS A 69 -27.94 -62.83 -55.75
C LYS A 69 -28.15 -63.02 -57.26
N LYS A 70 -27.14 -63.52 -57.98
CA LYS A 70 -27.30 -64.08 -59.33
C LYS A 70 -27.36 -65.60 -59.24
N THR A 71 -28.51 -66.18 -59.54
CA THR A 71 -28.70 -67.60 -59.82
C THR A 71 -28.64 -67.79 -61.35
N LYS A 72 -27.66 -68.54 -61.85
CA LYS A 72 -27.65 -69.02 -63.25
C LYS A 72 -28.28 -70.41 -63.27
N SER A 73 -29.42 -70.53 -63.94
CA SER A 73 -30.02 -71.81 -64.32
C SER A 73 -29.48 -72.22 -65.68
N LEU A 74 -28.84 -73.38 -65.76
CA LEU A 74 -28.47 -74.04 -67.02
C LEU A 74 -29.60 -74.99 -67.40
N ARG A 75 -30.37 -74.63 -68.43
CA ARG A 75 -31.29 -75.53 -69.14
C ARG A 75 -30.52 -76.11 -70.33
N ILE A 76 -30.42 -77.43 -70.42
CA ILE A 76 -29.93 -78.14 -71.61
C ILE A 76 -31.15 -78.83 -72.23
N ASN A 77 -31.42 -78.48 -73.49
CA ASN A 77 -32.56 -78.94 -74.27
C ASN A 77 -32.37 -80.40 -74.70
N LYS A 78 -33.45 -81.18 -74.59
CA LYS A 78 -33.65 -82.46 -75.27
C LYS A 78 -34.09 -82.19 -76.71
N GLN A 79 -33.55 -82.91 -77.68
CA GLN A 79 -34.21 -83.14 -78.95
C GLN A 79 -34.18 -84.64 -79.29
N LEU A 80 -35.39 -85.16 -79.52
CA LEU A 80 -35.71 -86.48 -80.08
C LEU A 80 -35.63 -86.40 -81.62
N ALA A 81 -35.34 -87.53 -82.27
CA ALA A 81 -35.81 -87.87 -83.62
C ALA A 81 -35.90 -89.41 -83.68
N GLN A 82 -37.11 -89.98 -83.59
CA GLN A 82 -37.97 -90.50 -84.67
C GLN A 82 -37.54 -91.84 -85.31
N PRO A 83 -38.49 -92.75 -85.65
CA PRO A 83 -38.24 -94.17 -85.90
C PRO A 83 -38.28 -94.60 -87.38
N GLN A 84 -37.71 -95.78 -87.62
CA GLN A 84 -38.05 -96.80 -88.64
C GLN A 84 -38.32 -96.38 -90.10
N LYS A 85 -37.42 -96.82 -91.01
CA LYS A 85 -37.78 -97.42 -92.30
C LYS A 85 -36.90 -98.65 -92.56
N LEU A 86 -37.54 -99.78 -92.87
CA LEU A 86 -36.94 -101.09 -93.21
C LEU A 86 -36.64 -101.17 -94.72
N ASN A 87 -35.53 -101.81 -95.11
CA ASN A 87 -35.44 -102.98 -96.03
C ASN A 87 -34.09 -103.11 -96.76
N PHE A 88 -33.82 -104.33 -97.23
CA PHE A 88 -32.76 -104.79 -98.17
C PHE A 88 -31.48 -105.46 -97.66
N GLN A 89 -31.44 -105.92 -96.41
CA GLN A 89 -30.44 -106.93 -95.98
C GLN A 89 -31.07 -108.04 -95.12
N LYS A 90 -32.34 -108.35 -95.37
CA LYS A 90 -33.10 -109.42 -94.69
C LYS A 90 -32.73 -110.84 -95.14
N VAL A 91 -31.71 -111.01 -95.98
CA VAL A 91 -31.30 -112.35 -96.49
C VAL A 91 -29.81 -112.66 -96.25
N LEU A 92 -28.92 -111.67 -96.21
CA LEU A 92 -27.47 -111.91 -95.98
C LEU A 92 -27.00 -111.73 -94.52
N ASN A 93 -27.74 -110.99 -93.69
CA ASN A 93 -27.41 -110.81 -92.26
C ASN A 93 -27.86 -111.97 -91.35
N PHE A 94 -28.59 -112.95 -91.87
CA PHE A 94 -28.99 -114.13 -91.09
C PHE A 94 -27.87 -115.18 -91.03
N ILE A 95 -26.95 -115.17 -91.99
CA ILE A 95 -25.96 -116.25 -92.17
C ILE A 95 -24.59 -115.89 -91.58
N LEU A 96 -24.21 -114.61 -91.51
CA LEU A 96 -22.88 -114.16 -91.02
C LEU A 96 -22.88 -113.48 -89.65
N GLN A 97 -24.05 -113.28 -89.02
CA GLN A 97 -24.18 -112.61 -87.71
C GLN A 97 -23.48 -113.28 -86.52
N PRO A 98 -23.25 -114.61 -86.43
CA PRO A 98 -22.68 -115.19 -85.21
C PRO A 98 -21.22 -114.80 -84.98
N PHE A 99 -20.41 -114.67 -86.04
CA PHE A 99 -18.97 -114.47 -85.92
C PHE A 99 -18.56 -112.99 -85.74
N VAL A 100 -19.26 -112.05 -86.37
CA VAL A 100 -19.02 -110.61 -86.18
C VAL A 100 -19.57 -110.12 -84.84
N LYS A 101 -20.76 -110.61 -84.41
CA LYS A 101 -21.31 -110.32 -83.07
C LYS A 101 -20.35 -110.70 -81.96
N LEU A 102 -19.68 -111.85 -82.05
CA LEU A 102 -18.81 -112.31 -80.97
C LEU A 102 -17.59 -111.37 -80.77
N TYR A 103 -17.03 -110.83 -81.86
CA TYR A 103 -15.86 -109.95 -81.81
C TYR A 103 -16.21 -108.51 -81.41
N GLU A 104 -17.36 -108.00 -81.87
CA GLU A 104 -17.89 -106.69 -81.45
C GLU A 104 -18.41 -106.71 -80.01
N ASP A 105 -19.12 -107.77 -79.59
CA ASP A 105 -19.59 -107.97 -78.21
C ASP A 105 -18.41 -108.00 -77.23
N PHE A 106 -17.27 -108.58 -77.61
CA PHE A 106 -16.10 -108.63 -76.73
C PHE A 106 -15.46 -107.24 -76.53
N LYS A 107 -15.43 -106.41 -77.59
CA LYS A 107 -14.89 -105.05 -77.58
C LYS A 107 -15.84 -104.08 -76.85
N GLU A 108 -17.15 -104.23 -77.05
CA GLU A 108 -18.18 -103.48 -76.32
C GLU A 108 -18.23 -103.87 -74.84
N LYS A 109 -18.17 -105.16 -74.50
CA LYS A 109 -18.11 -105.62 -73.10
C LYS A 109 -16.88 -105.04 -72.38
N ARG A 110 -15.72 -104.96 -73.02
CA ARG A 110 -14.52 -104.29 -72.44
C ARG A 110 -14.71 -102.79 -72.26
N LYS A 111 -15.30 -102.08 -73.24
CA LYS A 111 -15.60 -100.63 -73.11
C LYS A 111 -16.63 -100.36 -72.01
N ILE A 112 -17.71 -101.13 -71.96
CA ILE A 112 -18.77 -101.02 -70.95
C ILE A 112 -18.21 -101.32 -69.55
N LYS A 113 -17.33 -102.32 -69.41
CA LYS A 113 -16.67 -102.64 -68.12
C LYS A 113 -15.78 -101.49 -67.66
N LYS A 114 -14.97 -100.90 -68.57
CA LYS A 114 -14.16 -99.70 -68.27
C LYS A 114 -15.01 -98.47 -67.93
N LEU A 115 -16.10 -98.21 -68.66
CA LEU A 115 -17.03 -97.11 -68.40
C LEU A 115 -17.78 -97.27 -67.07
N LYS A 116 -18.19 -98.49 -66.72
CA LYS A 116 -18.79 -98.81 -65.41
C LYS A 116 -17.80 -98.55 -64.27
N GLN A 117 -16.53 -98.92 -64.45
CA GLN A 117 -15.48 -98.68 -63.47
C GLN A 117 -15.18 -97.17 -63.29
N ILE A 118 -15.08 -96.42 -64.38
CA ILE A 118 -14.89 -94.95 -64.36
C ILE A 118 -16.10 -94.24 -63.72
N ASN A 119 -17.34 -94.67 -64.03
CA ASN A 119 -18.54 -94.08 -63.43
C ASN A 119 -18.66 -94.40 -61.94
N PHE A 120 -18.26 -95.59 -61.53
CA PHE A 120 -18.21 -95.97 -60.12
C PHE A 120 -17.19 -95.10 -59.36
N GLU A 121 -15.97 -94.96 -59.89
CA GLU A 121 -14.94 -94.08 -59.33
C GLU A 121 -15.35 -92.59 -59.29
N ARG A 122 -16.02 -92.08 -60.33
CA ARG A 122 -16.56 -90.71 -60.33
C ARG A 122 -17.64 -90.51 -59.27
N LYS A 123 -18.52 -91.49 -59.10
CA LYS A 123 -19.60 -91.43 -58.11
C LYS A 123 -19.07 -91.53 -56.68
N GLU A 124 -18.02 -92.31 -56.44
CA GLU A 124 -17.31 -92.33 -55.16
C GLU A 124 -16.58 -91.01 -54.89
N LYS A 125 -15.87 -90.45 -55.89
CA LYS A 125 -15.22 -89.14 -55.76
C LYS A 125 -16.21 -88.01 -55.48
N GLU A 126 -17.38 -88.00 -56.14
CA GLU A 126 -18.43 -87.01 -55.84
C GLU A 126 -19.00 -87.15 -54.42
N ARG A 127 -19.15 -88.39 -53.91
CA ARG A 127 -19.59 -88.64 -52.53
C ARG A 127 -18.55 -88.14 -51.54
N GLN A 128 -17.27 -88.44 -51.78
CA GLN A 128 -16.14 -87.95 -50.98
C GLN A 128 -16.08 -86.41 -50.96
N ILE A 129 -16.20 -85.75 -52.13
CA ILE A 129 -16.22 -84.27 -52.22
C ILE A 129 -17.41 -83.68 -51.45
N LYS A 130 -18.61 -84.26 -51.57
CA LYS A 130 -19.80 -83.78 -50.84
C LYS A 130 -19.66 -83.97 -49.32
N GLU A 131 -19.04 -85.06 -48.89
CA GLU A 131 -18.74 -85.29 -47.47
C GLU A 131 -17.68 -84.31 -46.95
N GLU A 132 -16.61 -84.07 -47.70
CA GLU A 132 -15.60 -83.05 -47.39
C GLU A 132 -16.21 -81.65 -47.31
N GLU A 133 -17.06 -81.25 -48.25
CA GLU A 133 -17.73 -79.94 -48.22
C GLU A 133 -18.65 -79.79 -47.01
N ARG A 134 -19.36 -80.86 -46.63
CA ARG A 134 -20.18 -80.88 -45.40
C ARG A 134 -19.30 -80.76 -44.16
N LEU A 135 -18.16 -81.46 -44.13
CA LEU A 135 -17.20 -81.37 -43.04
C LEU A 135 -16.63 -79.95 -42.93
N ARG A 136 -16.18 -79.37 -44.05
CA ARG A 136 -15.66 -77.99 -44.13
C ARG A 136 -16.71 -76.96 -43.71
N LYS A 137 -17.97 -77.14 -44.12
CA LYS A 137 -19.06 -76.24 -43.73
C LYS A 137 -19.33 -76.32 -42.23
N LYS A 138 -19.35 -77.52 -41.65
CA LYS A 138 -19.47 -77.71 -40.19
C LYS A 138 -18.29 -77.07 -39.46
N MET A 139 -17.05 -77.28 -39.90
CA MET A 139 -15.86 -76.65 -39.31
C MET A 139 -15.95 -75.12 -39.31
N LYS A 140 -16.33 -74.51 -40.44
CA LYS A 140 -16.53 -73.06 -40.54
C LYS A 140 -17.65 -72.54 -39.63
N GLU A 141 -18.71 -73.32 -39.44
CA GLU A 141 -19.81 -72.94 -38.54
C GLU A 141 -19.37 -73.02 -37.06
N TYR A 142 -18.55 -74.01 -36.70
CA TYR A 142 -17.89 -74.08 -35.39
C TYR A 142 -16.93 -72.91 -35.18
N GLU A 143 -16.06 -72.60 -36.15
CA GLU A 143 -15.15 -71.45 -36.10
C GLU A 143 -15.93 -70.14 -35.90
N PHE A 144 -17.01 -69.93 -36.66
CA PHE A 144 -17.84 -68.73 -36.54
C PHE A 144 -18.53 -68.62 -35.17
N GLN A 145 -19.04 -69.73 -34.62
CA GLN A 145 -19.63 -69.73 -33.29
C GLN A 145 -18.59 -69.44 -32.20
N ASP A 146 -17.36 -69.94 -32.37
CA ASP A 146 -16.28 -69.72 -31.42
C ASP A 146 -15.75 -68.29 -31.49
N GLU A 147 -15.63 -67.70 -32.68
CA GLU A 147 -15.34 -66.27 -32.84
C GLU A 147 -16.39 -65.37 -32.16
N VAL A 148 -17.68 -65.70 -32.31
CA VAL A 148 -18.77 -64.96 -31.66
C VAL A 148 -18.69 -65.12 -30.14
N ARG A 149 -18.36 -66.31 -29.63
CA ARG A 149 -18.16 -66.58 -28.20
C ARG A 149 -16.99 -65.76 -27.66
N ILE A 150 -15.84 -65.81 -28.34
CA ILE A 150 -14.63 -65.06 -28.00
C ILE A 150 -14.90 -63.55 -28.01
N ALA A 151 -15.61 -63.04 -29.02
CA ALA A 151 -15.98 -61.62 -29.10
C ALA A 151 -16.88 -61.19 -27.93
N ARG A 152 -17.84 -62.04 -27.52
CA ARG A 152 -18.68 -61.79 -26.34
C ARG A 152 -17.84 -61.77 -25.06
N MET A 153 -16.95 -62.74 -24.87
CA MET A 153 -16.04 -62.79 -23.71
C MET A 153 -15.16 -61.54 -23.64
N ARG A 154 -14.47 -61.19 -24.73
CA ARG A 154 -13.66 -59.96 -24.83
C ARG A 154 -14.46 -58.70 -24.53
N SER A 155 -15.71 -58.62 -25.01
CA SER A 155 -16.58 -57.47 -24.73
C SER A 155 -16.99 -57.40 -23.25
N HIS A 156 -17.18 -58.55 -22.61
CA HIS A 156 -17.52 -58.63 -21.19
C HIS A 156 -16.31 -58.26 -20.33
N ASP A 157 -15.15 -58.81 -20.64
CA ASP A 157 -13.88 -58.53 -19.97
C ASP A 157 -13.48 -57.07 -20.11
N LEU A 158 -13.61 -56.49 -21.31
CA LEU A 158 -13.34 -55.06 -21.51
C LEU A 158 -14.29 -54.18 -20.69
N LYS A 159 -15.58 -54.53 -20.62
CA LYS A 159 -16.55 -53.82 -19.77
C LYS A 159 -16.25 -54.01 -18.28
N ARG A 160 -15.70 -55.15 -17.87
CA ARG A 160 -15.30 -55.43 -16.49
C ARG A 160 -14.07 -54.60 -16.13
N PHE A 161 -13.03 -54.63 -16.96
CA PHE A 161 -11.82 -53.82 -16.83
C PHE A 161 -12.15 -52.33 -16.71
N ILE A 162 -12.99 -51.78 -17.62
CA ILE A 162 -13.39 -50.37 -17.55
C ILE A 162 -14.14 -50.04 -16.24
N ARG A 163 -14.96 -50.97 -15.72
CA ARG A 163 -15.67 -50.77 -14.45
C ARG A 163 -14.73 -50.79 -13.26
N GLU A 164 -13.76 -51.70 -13.25
CA GLU A 164 -12.73 -51.82 -12.22
C GLU A 164 -11.83 -50.57 -12.20
N GLU A 165 -11.32 -50.14 -13.36
CA GLU A 165 -10.56 -48.90 -13.52
C GLU A 165 -11.34 -47.65 -13.07
N GLN A 166 -12.63 -47.54 -13.44
CA GLN A 166 -13.47 -46.46 -12.95
C GLN A 166 -13.70 -46.51 -11.44
N ALA A 167 -13.76 -47.70 -10.84
CA ALA A 167 -13.88 -47.86 -9.40
C ALA A 167 -12.60 -47.44 -8.68
N ILE A 168 -11.43 -47.83 -9.21
CA ILE A 168 -10.11 -47.40 -8.71
C ILE A 168 -10.01 -45.87 -8.80
N LEU A 169 -10.31 -45.28 -9.96
CA LEU A 169 -10.29 -43.83 -10.16
C LEU A 169 -11.23 -43.09 -9.18
N ARG A 170 -12.42 -43.63 -8.89
CA ARG A 170 -13.33 -43.05 -7.90
C ARG A 170 -12.77 -43.12 -6.48
N ARG A 171 -12.15 -44.25 -6.10
CA ARG A 171 -11.50 -44.40 -4.79
C ARG A 171 -10.38 -43.39 -4.62
N GLU A 172 -9.48 -43.29 -5.61
CA GLU A 172 -8.39 -42.30 -5.59
C GLU A 172 -8.89 -40.85 -5.51
N GLN A 173 -9.96 -40.52 -6.23
CA GLN A 173 -10.56 -39.19 -6.15
C GLN A 173 -11.15 -38.90 -4.77
N VAL A 174 -11.76 -39.89 -4.12
CA VAL A 174 -12.28 -39.76 -2.76
C VAL A 174 -11.13 -39.58 -1.76
N ASP A 175 -10.06 -40.35 -1.87
CA ASP A 175 -8.89 -40.23 -0.99
C ASP A 175 -8.17 -38.90 -1.17
N LYS A 176 -7.99 -38.43 -2.41
CA LYS A 176 -7.44 -37.09 -2.70
C LYS A 176 -8.31 -35.99 -2.09
N ARG A 177 -9.64 -36.09 -2.20
CA ARG A 177 -10.57 -35.13 -1.58
C ARG A 177 -10.49 -35.18 -0.05
N ARG A 178 -10.35 -36.37 0.55
CA ARG A 178 -10.24 -36.52 2.00
C ARG A 178 -8.97 -35.87 2.52
N ARG A 179 -7.81 -36.17 1.93
CA ARG A 179 -6.52 -35.55 2.28
C ARG A 179 -6.59 -34.03 2.15
N PHE A 180 -7.10 -33.54 1.02
CA PHE A 180 -7.31 -32.10 0.80
C PHE A 180 -8.20 -31.44 1.87
N LEU A 181 -9.27 -32.11 2.32
CA LEU A 181 -10.13 -31.59 3.38
C LEU A 181 -9.45 -31.61 4.76
N GLU A 182 -8.58 -32.59 5.02
CA GLU A 182 -7.78 -32.67 6.24
C GLU A 182 -6.72 -31.56 6.24
N ASP A 183 -6.02 -31.35 5.12
CA ASP A 183 -5.05 -30.26 4.94
C ASP A 183 -5.70 -28.89 5.15
N LEU A 184 -6.86 -28.64 4.52
CA LEU A 184 -7.61 -27.40 4.73
C LEU A 184 -8.05 -27.17 6.18
N LYS A 185 -8.33 -28.24 6.94
CA LYS A 185 -8.66 -28.13 8.37
C LYS A 185 -7.41 -27.80 9.19
N LEU A 186 -6.28 -28.40 8.88
CA LEU A 186 -5.00 -28.13 9.53
C LEU A 186 -4.55 -26.69 9.25
N GLU A 187 -4.60 -26.25 7.99
CA GLU A 187 -4.24 -24.89 7.59
C GLU A 187 -5.08 -23.84 8.32
N LYS A 188 -6.41 -24.04 8.41
CA LYS A 188 -7.28 -23.15 9.20
C LYS A 188 -6.92 -23.10 10.68
N LYS A 189 -6.50 -24.22 11.27
CA LYS A 189 -6.05 -24.25 12.67
C LYS A 189 -4.75 -23.47 12.82
N ILE A 190 -3.78 -23.69 11.93
CA ILE A 190 -2.50 -22.98 11.89
C ILE A 190 -2.73 -21.47 11.76
N GLU A 191 -3.62 -21.03 10.86
CA GLU A 191 -3.97 -19.62 10.73
C GLU A 191 -4.56 -19.02 12.02
N LEU A 192 -5.40 -19.76 12.74
CA LEU A 192 -5.97 -19.33 14.01
C LEU A 192 -4.93 -19.26 15.13
N PHE A 193 -3.89 -20.11 15.09
CA PHE A 193 -2.77 -20.01 16.02
C PHE A 193 -1.89 -18.81 15.67
N ARG A 194 -1.51 -18.64 14.41
CA ARG A 194 -0.74 -17.46 13.94
C ARG A 194 -1.39 -16.15 14.32
N LYS A 195 -2.72 -16.04 14.16
CA LYS A 195 -3.48 -14.84 14.58
C LYS A 195 -3.39 -14.60 16.08
N ARG A 196 -3.51 -15.64 16.90
CA ARG A 196 -3.41 -15.55 18.36
C ARG A 196 -2.00 -15.21 18.82
N GLU A 197 -0.97 -15.82 18.23
CA GLU A 197 0.43 -15.51 18.52
C GLU A 197 0.76 -14.06 18.19
N LEU A 198 0.35 -13.57 17.01
CA LEU A 198 0.53 -12.16 16.66
C LEU A 198 -0.18 -11.21 17.62
N GLU A 199 -1.37 -11.57 18.11
CA GLU A 199 -2.06 -10.79 19.14
C GLU A 199 -1.35 -10.82 20.49
N GLN A 200 -0.75 -11.96 20.86
CA GLN A 200 0.03 -12.10 22.09
C GLN A 200 1.33 -11.29 22.03
N ILE A 201 2.09 -11.41 20.95
CA ILE A 201 3.31 -10.63 20.71
C ILE A 201 2.99 -9.14 20.81
N LYS A 202 1.93 -8.66 20.13
CA LYS A 202 1.51 -7.25 20.22
C LYS A 202 1.10 -6.81 21.63
N ARG A 203 0.56 -7.71 22.46
CA ARG A 203 0.23 -7.38 23.85
C ARG A 203 1.51 -7.28 24.69
N MET A 204 2.44 -8.21 24.52
CA MET A 204 3.72 -8.18 25.22
C MET A 204 4.54 -6.95 24.83
N GLU A 205 4.62 -6.62 23.53
CA GLU A 205 5.25 -5.39 23.06
C GLU A 205 4.65 -4.13 23.69
N ARG A 206 3.31 -4.07 23.83
CA ARG A 206 2.66 -2.92 24.48
C ARG A 206 2.99 -2.83 25.96
N VAL A 207 3.10 -3.95 26.66
CA VAL A 207 3.46 -3.99 28.08
C VAL A 207 4.91 -3.58 28.25
N ALA A 208 5.83 -4.14 27.47
CA ALA A 208 7.24 -3.75 27.47
C ALA A 208 7.43 -2.24 27.20
N LEU A 209 6.73 -1.70 26.19
CA LEU A 209 6.75 -0.26 25.92
C LEU A 209 6.13 0.59 27.03
N GLN A 210 5.19 0.03 27.79
CA GLN A 210 4.59 0.73 28.93
C GLN A 210 5.54 0.72 30.14
N GLU A 211 6.22 -0.39 30.41
CA GLU A 211 7.25 -0.53 31.44
C GLU A 211 8.40 0.45 31.16
N GLU A 212 8.94 0.47 29.93
CA GLU A 212 9.96 1.44 29.53
C GLU A 212 9.51 2.89 29.77
N ARG A 213 8.24 3.21 29.49
CA ARG A 213 7.69 4.55 29.76
C ARG A 213 7.56 4.86 31.25
N GLU A 214 7.25 3.86 32.06
CA GLU A 214 7.13 4.00 33.51
C GLU A 214 8.50 4.21 34.15
N ASP A 215 9.54 3.56 33.63
CA ASP A 215 10.93 3.77 34.04
C ASP A 215 11.43 5.21 33.82
N TYR A 216 10.88 5.92 32.82
CA TYR A 216 11.20 7.34 32.60
C TYR A 216 10.44 8.31 33.52
N ARG A 217 9.40 7.88 34.25
CA ARG A 217 8.62 8.78 35.12
C ARG A 217 9.47 9.47 36.20
N PRO A 218 10.38 8.79 36.92
CA PRO A 218 11.25 9.45 37.89
C PRO A 218 12.16 10.51 37.25
N VAL A 219 12.59 10.29 36.00
CA VAL A 219 13.40 11.27 35.25
C VAL A 219 12.56 12.49 34.88
N LEU A 220 11.32 12.29 34.46
CA LEU A 220 10.39 13.39 34.16
C LEU A 220 10.09 14.23 35.42
N GLU A 221 9.85 13.59 36.56
CA GLU A 221 9.65 14.30 37.84
C GLU A 221 10.88 15.11 38.26
N ARG A 222 12.09 14.54 38.09
CA ARG A 222 13.34 15.28 38.35
C ARG A 222 13.48 16.47 37.40
N LEU A 223 13.16 16.28 36.12
CA LEU A 223 13.23 17.34 35.12
C LEU A 223 12.21 18.46 35.39
N GLU A 224 11.02 18.12 35.88
CA GLU A 224 10.00 19.09 36.31
C GLU A 224 10.49 19.91 37.51
N LYS A 225 11.03 19.27 38.54
CA LYS A 225 11.66 19.96 39.69
C LYS A 225 12.79 20.91 39.25
N ILE A 226 13.64 20.48 38.31
CA ILE A 226 14.70 21.32 37.76
C ILE A 226 14.10 22.52 37.02
N LYS A 227 13.09 22.31 36.16
CA LYS A 227 12.41 23.38 35.44
C LYS A 227 11.78 24.41 36.38
N GLU A 228 11.10 23.96 37.43
CA GLU A 228 10.53 24.83 38.46
C GLU A 228 11.61 25.64 39.16
N LYS A 229 12.73 24.99 39.57
CA LYS A 229 13.88 25.69 40.16
C LYS A 229 14.42 26.78 39.22
N TYR A 230 14.63 26.47 37.95
CA TYR A 230 15.11 27.45 36.96
C TYR A 230 14.10 28.58 36.70
N ARG A 231 12.80 28.28 36.76
CA ARG A 231 11.74 29.29 36.62
C ARG A 231 11.81 30.28 37.78
N LEU A 232 11.91 29.80 39.02
CA LEU A 232 12.04 30.64 40.21
C LEU A 232 13.31 31.50 40.17
N ILE A 233 14.46 30.91 39.83
CA ILE A 233 15.72 31.66 39.69
C ILE A 233 15.61 32.74 38.62
N ARG A 234 14.96 32.44 37.49
CA ARG A 234 14.76 33.42 36.41
C ARG A 234 13.85 34.56 36.85
N GLU A 235 12.75 34.26 37.55
CA GLU A 235 11.83 35.26 38.08
C GLU A 235 12.50 36.14 39.14
N GLN A 236 13.29 35.56 40.05
CA GLN A 236 14.13 36.30 41.01
C GLN A 236 15.14 37.21 40.30
N LYS A 237 15.87 36.71 39.30
CA LYS A 237 16.84 37.51 38.54
C LYS A 237 16.19 38.68 37.79
N ILE A 238 14.96 38.49 37.29
CA ILE A 238 14.20 39.57 36.67
C ILE A 238 13.82 40.62 37.73
N ARG A 239 13.35 40.19 38.91
CA ARG A 239 13.04 41.09 40.02
C ARG A 239 14.26 41.89 40.47
N GLU A 240 15.40 41.22 40.67
CA GLU A 240 16.67 41.86 41.03
C GLU A 240 17.11 42.87 39.98
N ARG A 241 17.01 42.53 38.69
CA ARG A 241 17.32 43.44 37.59
C ARG A 241 16.41 44.67 37.61
N VAL A 242 15.09 44.49 37.69
CA VAL A 242 14.14 45.61 37.73
C VAL A 242 14.38 46.49 38.96
N LYS A 243 14.68 45.89 40.12
CA LYS A 243 15.05 46.63 41.33
C LYS A 243 16.38 47.40 41.16
N SER A 244 17.37 46.84 40.48
CA SER A 244 18.64 47.53 40.19
C SER A 244 18.48 48.74 39.25
N LEU A 245 17.43 48.75 38.41
CA LEU A 245 17.08 49.90 37.58
C LEU A 245 16.37 51.01 38.38
N GLY A 246 16.12 50.80 39.68
CA GLY A 246 15.42 51.75 40.54
C GLY A 246 13.90 51.75 40.37
N LEU A 247 13.33 50.74 39.70
CA LEU A 247 11.88 50.60 39.51
C LEU A 247 11.24 49.92 40.72
N GLU A 248 10.06 50.40 41.13
CA GLU A 248 9.28 49.79 42.20
C GLU A 248 8.75 48.41 41.80
N VAL A 249 9.13 47.40 42.58
CA VAL A 249 8.69 46.01 42.44
C VAL A 249 7.71 45.72 43.56
N LEU A 250 6.46 45.45 43.21
CA LEU A 250 5.44 44.98 44.16
C LEU A 250 5.48 43.45 44.23
N ASP A 251 5.23 42.87 45.39
CA ASP A 251 5.23 41.40 45.56
C ASP A 251 4.17 40.70 44.70
N ALA A 252 3.08 41.41 44.39
CA ALA A 252 2.00 40.97 43.51
C ALA A 252 2.32 41.04 42.01
N ASP A 253 3.45 41.66 41.62
CA ASP A 253 3.80 41.81 40.20
C ASP A 253 4.14 40.46 39.57
N THR A 254 3.49 40.18 38.44
CA THR A 254 3.78 39.00 37.62
C THR A 254 5.07 39.23 36.83
N LYS A 255 5.73 38.15 36.40
CA LYS A 255 6.89 38.22 35.50
C LYS A 255 6.66 39.11 34.28
N GLU A 256 5.46 39.04 33.69
CA GLU A 256 5.11 39.84 32.51
C GLU A 256 5.07 41.33 32.82
N ASP A 257 4.50 41.71 33.97
CA ASP A 257 4.44 43.09 34.45
C ASP A 257 5.85 43.66 34.67
N LEU A 258 6.75 42.86 35.26
CA LEU A 258 8.15 43.26 35.45
C LEU A 258 8.89 43.46 34.13
N LEU A 259 8.64 42.61 33.12
CA LEU A 259 9.20 42.79 31.79
C LEU A 259 8.64 44.04 31.11
N GLN A 260 7.36 44.33 31.27
CA GLN A 260 6.73 45.53 30.71
C GLN A 260 7.30 46.79 31.36
N LYS A 261 7.47 46.81 32.70
CA LYS A 261 8.13 47.89 33.43
C LYS A 261 9.57 48.11 32.93
N GLN A 262 10.35 47.03 32.78
CA GLN A 262 11.71 47.10 32.25
C GLN A 262 11.72 47.70 30.84
N LYS A 263 10.86 47.19 29.96
CA LYS A 263 10.78 47.63 28.57
C LYS A 263 10.36 49.09 28.46
N ALA A 264 9.36 49.52 29.24
CA ALA A 264 8.92 50.91 29.28
C ALA A 264 10.04 51.84 29.75
N TYR A 265 10.83 51.42 30.75
CA TYR A 265 12.00 52.17 31.20
C TYR A 265 13.08 52.29 30.13
N GLU A 266 13.41 51.20 29.43
CA GLU A 266 14.38 51.19 28.32
C GLU A 266 13.91 52.08 27.17
N GLU A 267 12.64 51.98 26.76
CA GLU A 267 12.05 52.84 25.71
C GLU A 267 12.06 54.31 26.12
N HIS A 268 11.78 54.61 27.38
CA HIS A 268 11.83 55.97 27.91
C HIS A 268 13.26 56.53 27.87
N ARG A 269 14.25 55.75 28.33
CA ARG A 269 15.66 56.12 28.26
C ARG A 269 16.13 56.34 26.82
N GLN A 270 15.78 55.45 25.91
CA GLN A 270 16.14 55.57 24.50
C GLN A 270 15.58 56.85 23.86
N LYS A 271 14.35 57.25 24.23
CA LYS A 271 13.76 58.51 23.76
C LYS A 271 14.52 59.73 24.28
N ILE A 272 14.90 59.73 25.55
CA ILE A 272 15.70 60.83 26.15
C ILE A 272 17.05 60.93 25.44
N GLU A 273 17.72 59.79 25.23
CA GLU A 273 19.02 59.74 24.56
C GLU A 273 18.93 60.32 23.15
N LEU A 274 17.93 59.91 22.37
CA LEU A 274 17.73 60.38 20.99
C LEU A 274 17.48 61.90 20.93
N VAL A 275 16.68 62.42 21.86
CA VAL A 275 16.39 63.85 21.96
C VAL A 275 17.66 64.62 22.28
N LEU A 276 18.37 64.26 23.36
CA LEU A 276 19.58 64.97 23.78
C LEU A 276 20.77 64.76 22.84
N GLU A 277 20.80 63.65 22.09
CA GLU A 277 21.86 63.36 21.12
C GLU A 277 22.02 64.45 20.07
N SER A 278 20.92 64.99 19.56
CA SER A 278 20.95 66.04 18.55
C SER A 278 21.61 67.32 19.09
N PHE A 279 21.31 67.67 20.34
CA PHE A 279 21.84 68.85 21.02
C PHE A 279 23.30 68.65 21.43
N TYR A 280 23.65 67.46 21.91
CA TYR A 280 25.03 67.06 22.20
C TYR A 280 25.90 67.11 20.94
N ARG A 281 25.42 66.56 19.81
CA ARG A 281 26.17 66.59 18.53
C ARG A 281 26.39 68.02 18.05
N SER A 282 25.38 68.89 18.19
CA SER A 282 25.52 70.32 17.86
C SER A 282 26.57 71.00 18.74
N ALA A 283 26.48 70.84 20.06
CA ALA A 283 27.45 71.40 21.01
C ALA A 283 28.87 70.88 20.77
N ASN A 284 29.02 69.57 20.53
CA ASN A 284 30.33 68.96 20.26
C ASN A 284 30.95 69.46 18.95
N SER A 285 30.13 69.64 17.92
CA SER A 285 30.57 70.22 16.64
C SER A 285 31.05 71.67 16.84
N LEU A 286 30.30 72.48 17.58
CA LEU A 286 30.69 73.85 17.89
C LEU A 286 32.02 73.89 18.66
N VAL A 287 32.12 73.14 19.76
CA VAL A 287 33.32 73.09 20.60
C VAL A 287 34.55 72.65 19.79
N PHE A 288 34.40 71.65 18.92
CA PHE A 288 35.48 71.22 18.03
C PHE A 288 35.94 72.35 17.08
N GLN A 289 35.01 73.10 16.50
CA GLN A 289 35.33 74.25 15.64
C GLN A 289 36.01 75.38 16.43
N LEU A 290 35.54 75.65 17.65
CA LEU A 290 36.11 76.67 18.54
C LEU A 290 37.55 76.35 18.93
N ASN A 291 37.79 75.10 19.37
CA ASN A 291 39.11 74.61 19.71
C ASN A 291 40.08 74.72 18.53
N LYS A 292 39.62 74.41 17.31
CA LYS A 292 40.46 74.41 16.11
C LYS A 292 40.84 75.83 15.64
N ARG A 293 39.91 76.78 15.72
CA ARG A 293 40.08 78.11 15.10
C ARG A 293 40.38 79.23 16.08
N TYR A 294 39.80 79.19 17.28
CA TYR A 294 39.73 80.35 18.16
C TYR A 294 40.49 80.18 19.48
N ILE A 295 40.79 78.96 19.93
CA ILE A 295 41.56 78.73 21.16
C ILE A 295 43.07 78.65 20.84
N PRO A 296 43.91 79.50 21.47
CA PRO A 296 45.36 79.40 21.34
C PRO A 296 45.95 78.17 22.05
N LYS A 297 47.12 77.70 21.59
CA LYS A 297 47.82 76.51 22.14
C LYS A 297 48.17 76.55 23.63
N HIS A 298 48.23 77.75 24.23
CA HIS A 298 48.57 77.94 25.64
C HIS A 298 47.35 77.94 26.57
N LYS A 299 46.12 77.88 26.03
CA LYS A 299 44.89 77.81 26.81
C LYS A 299 44.33 76.39 26.76
N SER A 300 43.67 76.00 27.84
CA SER A 300 42.99 74.72 27.98
C SER A 300 41.90 74.56 26.92
N ILE A 301 41.75 73.33 26.45
CA ILE A 301 40.79 72.97 25.41
C ILE A 301 39.38 72.94 26.03
N LEU A 302 38.36 73.34 25.27
CA LEU A 302 36.97 73.12 25.68
C LEU A 302 36.57 71.67 25.40
N ARG A 303 35.86 71.04 26.34
CA ARG A 303 35.35 69.68 26.20
C ARG A 303 33.85 69.65 26.50
N VAL A 304 33.13 68.88 25.68
CA VAL A 304 31.75 68.50 25.98
C VAL A 304 31.77 67.18 26.74
N ILE A 305 31.29 67.19 27.97
CA ILE A 305 31.11 65.98 28.77
C ILE A 305 29.70 65.45 28.53
N ASP A 306 29.65 64.15 28.25
CA ASP A 306 28.42 63.44 27.98
C ASP A 306 28.01 62.63 29.21
N ARG A 307 26.96 63.05 29.91
CA ARG A 307 26.32 62.30 31.00
C ARG A 307 24.86 61.97 30.68
N ARG A 308 24.51 61.90 29.39
CA ARG A 308 23.13 61.61 28.94
C ARG A 308 22.61 60.27 29.48
N TYR A 309 23.49 59.29 29.61
CA TYR A 309 23.12 57.95 30.09
C TYR A 309 22.80 57.90 31.60
N GLU A 310 23.51 58.68 32.41
CA GLU A 310 23.40 58.63 33.86
C GLU A 310 22.38 59.66 34.35
N GLU A 311 22.62 60.94 34.05
CA GLU A 311 21.96 62.10 34.65
C GLU A 311 21.07 62.89 33.65
N ASN A 312 20.91 62.40 32.40
CA ASN A 312 20.13 63.06 31.34
C ASN A 312 20.61 64.49 31.02
N LEU A 313 21.91 64.75 31.17
CA LEU A 313 22.51 66.05 30.94
C LEU A 313 23.80 65.96 30.12
N CYS A 314 24.14 67.04 29.44
CA CYS A 314 25.44 67.25 28.83
C CYS A 314 25.92 68.68 29.14
N PHE A 315 27.22 68.86 29.32
CA PHE A 315 27.76 70.16 29.65
C PHE A 315 29.09 70.45 28.97
N ILE A 316 29.38 71.73 28.81
CA ILE A 316 30.62 72.25 28.23
C ILE A 316 31.48 72.79 29.38
N ARG A 317 32.75 72.39 29.42
CA ARG A 317 33.73 72.91 30.39
C ARG A 317 35.11 73.09 29.75
N TYR A 318 36.00 73.77 30.46
CA TYR A 318 37.44 73.73 30.18
C TYR A 318 38.06 72.44 30.75
N ASP A 319 39.05 71.88 30.05
CA ASP A 319 39.72 70.61 30.45
C ASP A 319 40.42 70.72 31.82
N ASP A 320 40.84 71.92 32.24
CA ASP A 320 41.56 72.17 33.50
C ASP A 320 40.63 72.31 34.72
N HIS A 321 39.32 72.45 34.52
CA HIS A 321 38.34 72.70 35.59
C HIS A 321 37.64 71.40 36.00
N SER A 322 37.17 71.32 37.25
CA SER A 322 36.37 70.18 37.73
C SER A 322 35.01 70.10 37.02
N ASP A 323 34.32 68.96 37.17
CA ASP A 323 33.01 68.75 36.52
C ASP A 323 31.92 69.70 37.06
N ASP A 324 32.11 70.28 38.25
CA ASP A 324 31.18 71.21 38.90
C ASP A 324 31.24 72.63 38.31
N ASP A 325 32.39 73.01 37.73
CA ASP A 325 32.66 74.33 37.15
C ASP A 325 32.37 74.35 35.63
N TRP A 326 31.14 73.99 35.26
CA TRP A 326 30.68 73.99 33.88
C TRP A 326 30.31 75.39 33.37
N LEU A 327 30.47 75.61 32.06
CA LEU A 327 30.13 76.86 31.38
C LEU A 327 28.69 76.87 30.87
N ILE A 328 28.28 75.77 30.23
CA ILE A 328 26.93 75.60 29.71
C ILE A 328 26.45 74.21 30.09
N LEU A 329 25.27 74.12 30.70
CA LEU A 329 24.61 72.87 31.06
C LEU A 329 23.33 72.73 30.25
N ILE A 330 23.18 71.59 29.59
CA ILE A 330 22.05 71.26 28.74
C ILE A 330 21.41 70.01 29.33
N TYR A 331 20.14 70.10 29.70
CA TYR A 331 19.40 68.96 30.24
C TYR A 331 17.95 68.96 29.79
N LEU A 332 17.31 67.81 29.91
CA LEU A 332 15.89 67.65 29.61
C LEU A 332 15.05 68.02 30.85
N GLU A 333 14.07 68.90 30.68
CA GLU A 333 13.17 69.31 31.77
C GLU A 333 12.41 68.10 32.34
N ASP A 334 12.43 67.96 33.67
CA ASP A 334 11.82 66.86 34.44
C ASP A 334 12.23 65.43 34.03
N SER A 335 13.33 65.27 33.27
CA SER A 335 13.71 63.97 32.68
C SER A 335 12.57 63.30 31.90
N ASN A 336 11.58 64.08 31.43
CA ASN A 336 10.39 63.55 30.78
C ASN A 336 10.43 63.85 29.26
N PRO A 337 10.58 62.83 28.40
CA PRO A 337 10.64 63.01 26.96
C PRO A 337 9.34 63.54 26.36
N ALA A 338 8.21 63.47 27.09
CA ALA A 338 6.92 63.96 26.61
C ALA A 338 6.76 65.49 26.69
N LYS A 339 7.51 66.16 27.58
CA LYS A 339 7.47 67.63 27.66
C LYS A 339 8.28 68.27 26.53
N GLU A 340 9.20 67.53 25.90
CA GLU A 340 10.00 67.95 24.74
C GLU A 340 10.75 69.28 24.91
N THR A 341 10.92 69.76 26.15
CA THR A 341 11.62 71.01 26.46
C THR A 341 13.01 70.71 26.98
N ILE A 342 14.01 71.28 26.33
CA ILE A 342 15.41 71.23 26.72
C ILE A 342 15.77 72.57 27.34
N ILE A 343 16.37 72.52 28.52
CA ILE A 343 16.82 73.69 29.25
C ILE A 343 18.32 73.82 29.06
N VAL A 344 18.74 75.04 28.72
CA VAL A 344 20.13 75.43 28.59
C VAL A 344 20.40 76.49 29.66
N GLU A 345 21.22 76.13 30.63
CA GLU A 345 21.74 77.05 31.63
C GLU A 345 23.11 77.53 31.19
N ASP A 346 23.27 78.85 31.16
CA ASP A 346 24.48 79.51 30.71
C ASP A 346 25.14 80.25 31.88
N LYS A 347 26.36 79.82 32.23
CA LYS A 347 27.26 80.42 33.21
C LYS A 347 28.44 81.15 32.57
N THR A 348 28.45 81.34 31.25
CA THR A 348 29.54 82.04 30.55
C THR A 348 29.68 83.51 30.96
N ASN A 349 28.64 84.12 31.52
CA ASN A 349 28.70 85.44 32.12
C ASN A 349 28.72 85.35 33.67
N PRO A 350 29.79 85.82 34.34
CA PRO A 350 29.90 85.72 35.79
C PRO A 350 28.85 86.54 36.55
N GLU A 351 28.23 87.54 35.92
CA GLU A 351 27.27 88.44 36.59
C GLU A 351 25.80 88.06 36.37
N LYS A 352 25.49 87.28 35.34
CA LYS A 352 24.11 86.91 34.97
C LYS A 352 24.05 85.47 34.49
N HIS A 353 23.45 84.61 35.28
CA HIS A 353 23.06 83.27 34.85
C HIS A 353 21.79 83.36 34.01
N VAL A 354 21.86 82.90 32.76
CA VAL A 354 20.72 82.92 31.85
C VAL A 354 20.24 81.50 31.63
N THR A 355 18.96 81.27 31.87
CA THR A 355 18.29 80.00 31.58
C THR A 355 17.37 80.21 30.39
N LYS A 356 17.58 79.43 29.33
CA LYS A 356 16.74 79.46 28.13
C LYS A 356 16.19 78.07 27.84
N SER A 357 14.89 78.00 27.58
CA SER A 357 14.22 76.77 27.18
C SER A 357 14.07 76.70 25.65
N PHE A 358 14.22 75.50 25.10
CA PHE A 358 14.07 75.20 23.68
C PHE A 358 13.20 73.97 23.51
N GLN A 359 12.40 73.92 22.44
CA GLN A 359 11.72 72.68 22.08
C GLN A 359 12.68 71.75 21.32
N THR A 360 12.42 70.45 21.33
CA THR A 360 13.21 69.47 20.57
C THR A 360 13.32 69.77 19.07
N ARG A 361 12.33 70.46 18.50
CA ARG A 361 12.29 70.86 17.09
C ARG A 361 13.19 72.04 16.78
N ASP A 362 13.52 72.85 17.79
CA ASP A 362 14.21 74.14 17.64
C ASP A 362 15.73 73.99 17.74
N ILE A 363 16.28 72.90 17.19
CA ILE A 363 17.73 72.60 17.22
C ILE A 363 18.57 73.71 16.58
N PHE A 364 18.07 74.34 15.52
CA PHE A 364 18.77 75.44 14.84
C PHE A 364 18.82 76.70 15.71
N ALA A 365 17.70 77.08 16.34
CA ALA A 365 17.66 78.23 17.23
C ALA A 365 18.55 78.01 18.48
N TYR A 366 18.63 76.75 18.97
CA TYR A 366 19.59 76.36 19.98
C TYR A 366 21.03 76.50 19.51
N SER A 367 21.36 76.01 18.31
CA SER A 367 22.71 76.11 17.73
C SER A 367 23.15 77.57 17.58
N ASP A 368 22.29 78.42 17.05
CA ASP A 368 22.58 79.85 16.85
C ASP A 368 22.83 80.54 18.20
N TYR A 369 21.95 80.27 19.18
CA TYR A 369 22.14 80.76 20.55
C TYR A 369 23.47 80.31 21.16
N LEU A 370 23.82 79.03 21.01
CA LEU A 370 25.06 78.47 21.56
C LEU A 370 26.30 79.11 20.93
N VAL A 371 26.27 79.35 19.61
CA VAL A 371 27.34 80.05 18.88
C VAL A 371 27.51 81.47 19.42
N ASP A 372 26.42 82.21 19.59
CA ASP A 372 26.46 83.60 20.06
C ASP A 372 27.04 83.70 21.48
N GLN A 373 26.59 82.81 22.39
CA GLN A 373 27.08 82.81 23.77
C GLN A 373 28.55 82.40 23.87
N MET A 374 28.96 81.34 23.17
CA MET A 374 30.33 80.87 23.21
C MET A 374 31.31 81.83 22.53
N THR A 375 30.92 82.47 21.43
CA THR A 375 31.71 83.53 20.79
C THR A 375 31.88 84.71 21.73
N SER A 376 30.78 85.17 22.34
CA SER A 376 30.79 86.27 23.31
C SER A 376 31.67 85.97 24.53
N HIS A 377 31.66 84.72 25.00
CA HIS A 377 32.52 84.27 26.09
C HIS A 377 34.01 84.32 25.69
N ILE A 378 34.36 83.77 24.52
CA ILE A 378 35.74 83.76 24.03
C ILE A 378 36.27 85.18 23.79
N ASP A 379 35.44 86.08 23.25
CA ASP A 379 35.84 87.46 23.02
C ASP A 379 36.09 88.22 24.33
N ARG A 380 35.24 88.02 25.35
CA ARG A 380 35.46 88.55 26.71
C ARG A 380 36.76 88.02 27.32
N GLU A 381 37.01 86.71 27.19
CA GLU A 381 38.23 86.08 27.68
C GLU A 381 39.50 86.59 26.96
N ARG A 382 39.38 86.98 25.69
CA ARG A 382 40.47 87.64 24.94
C ARG A 382 40.69 89.07 25.40
N GLN A 383 39.62 89.84 25.62
CA GLN A 383 39.70 91.24 26.09
C GLN A 383 40.32 91.35 27.48
N LYS A 384 40.00 90.44 28.42
CA LYS A 384 40.61 90.37 29.76
C LYS A 384 42.15 90.20 29.75
N LYS A 385 42.72 89.74 28.64
CA LYS A 385 44.18 89.60 28.46
C LYS A 385 44.82 90.79 27.74
N ALA A 386 44.00 91.57 27.03
CA ALA A 386 44.45 92.75 26.28
C ALA A 386 44.43 94.03 27.14
N SER A 387 43.56 94.09 28.15
CA SER A 387 43.73 94.94 29.34
C SER A 387 44.68 94.28 30.32
#